data_AF-A0A8T2MQA8-F1
#
_entry.id   AF-A0A8T2MQA8-F1
#
_cell.length_a   1.000
_cell.length_b   1.000
_cell.length_c   1.000
_cell.angle_alpha   90.00
_cell.angle_beta   90.00
_cell.angle_gamma   90.00
#
_symmetry.space_group_name_H-M   'P 1'
#
loop_
_entity.id
_entity.type
_entity.pdbx_description
1 polymer ?
#
loop_
_entity_poly.entity_id
_entity_poly.type
_entity_poly.pdbx_seq_one_letter_code
_entity_poly.pdbx_strand_id
1 'polypeptide(L)'
;MPLRVCVQKADGTCSKNFKQTKQRDQVMEALRDFVDGDSQILVRTCVLYLCSLPKTYLWWLKELRIALEKSLFFRKHEVVGSSLLFVHDSTGKARVWMIDFGKTATLPPPRTLDHRTPWVEGNREDGYLWGLDNLIDIVAAMLPTA
;
A
#
# COMPACT_ATOMS: atom_id res chain seq x y z
N MET A 1 7.30 -1.37 13.95
CA MET A 1 6.93 0.06 14.07
C MET A 1 5.43 0.21 13.91
N PRO A 2 4.73 1.11 14.63
CA PRO A 2 3.30 1.30 14.44
C PRO A 2 3.02 1.96 13.07
N LEU A 3 2.13 1.36 12.28
CA LEU A 3 1.61 1.96 11.05
C LEU A 3 0.89 3.26 11.39
N ARG A 4 1.26 4.36 10.73
CA ARG A 4 0.46 5.60 10.74
C ARG A 4 -0.50 5.53 9.56
N VAL A 5 -1.77 5.31 9.87
CA VAL A 5 -2.85 5.40 8.89
C VAL A 5 -3.60 6.70 9.14
N CYS A 6 -3.97 7.41 8.08
CA CYS A 6 -4.99 8.44 8.12
C CYS A 6 -6.01 8.17 7.03
N VAL A 7 -7.26 8.47 7.32
CA VAL A 7 -8.37 8.37 6.37
C VAL A 7 -9.05 9.73 6.33
N GLN A 8 -9.31 10.22 5.12
CA GLN A 8 -10.17 11.38 4.88
C GLN A 8 -11.20 10.96 3.84
N LYS A 9 -12.48 11.13 4.18
CA LYS A 9 -13.61 10.78 3.32
C LYS A 9 -14.16 12.02 2.61
N ALA A 10 -14.97 11.78 1.58
CA ALA A 10 -15.60 12.83 0.78
C ALA A 10 -16.58 13.71 1.57
N ASP A 11 -17.18 13.17 2.64
CA ASP A 11 -18.05 13.89 3.57
C ASP A 11 -17.29 14.84 4.51
N GLY A 12 -15.96 14.94 4.38
CA GLY A 12 -15.10 15.77 5.20
C GLY A 12 -14.66 15.12 6.52
N THR A 13 -15.12 13.91 6.84
CA THR A 13 -14.67 13.19 8.02
C THR A 13 -13.21 12.78 7.86
N CYS A 14 -12.42 12.98 8.92
CA CYS A 14 -11.02 12.60 8.96
C CYS A 14 -10.73 11.77 10.21
N SER A 15 -10.21 10.56 10.03
CA SER A 15 -9.77 9.67 11.10
C SER A 15 -8.25 9.53 11.09
N LYS A 16 -7.65 9.66 12.28
CA LYS A 16 -6.21 9.44 12.52
C LYS A 16 -5.97 8.41 13.64
N ASN A 17 -7.03 7.78 14.15
CA ASN A 17 -6.99 6.94 15.34
C ASN A 17 -6.76 5.47 15.01
N PHE A 18 -5.65 5.17 14.35
CA PHE A 18 -5.27 3.80 13.96
C PHE A 18 -4.11 3.22 14.79
N LYS A 19 -3.75 3.87 15.91
CA LYS A 19 -2.63 3.44 16.78
C LYS A 19 -2.79 2.01 17.33
N GLN A 20 -4.03 1.52 17.41
CA GLN A 20 -4.38 0.19 17.90
C GLN A 20 -4.83 -0.77 16.79
N THR A 21 -4.90 -0.32 15.54
CA THR A 21 -5.19 -1.15 14.38
C THR A 21 -3.97 -2.01 14.08
N LYS A 22 -4.02 -3.27 14.51
CA LYS A 22 -2.89 -4.20 14.45
C LYS A 22 -3.24 -5.50 13.74
N GLN A 23 -4.46 -5.98 13.96
CA GLN A 23 -4.89 -7.26 13.42
C GLN A 23 -5.38 -7.11 11.98
N ARG A 24 -5.20 -8.17 11.19
CA ARG A 24 -5.60 -8.21 9.78
C ARG A 24 -7.05 -7.79 9.57
N ASP A 25 -7.96 -8.28 10.41
CA ASP A 25 -9.39 -7.97 10.33
C ASP A 25 -9.70 -6.50 10.58
N GLN A 26 -8.97 -5.86 11.51
CA GLN A 26 -9.12 -4.43 11.78
C GLN A 26 -8.64 -3.58 10.60
N VAL A 27 -7.60 -4.03 9.89
CA VAL A 27 -7.13 -3.37 8.67
C VAL A 27 -8.14 -3.55 7.55
N MET A 28 -8.71 -4.75 7.38
CA MET A 28 -9.76 -4.99 6.39
C MET A 28 -10.98 -4.11 6.66
N GLU A 29 -11.42 -3.98 7.91
CA GLU A 29 -12.56 -3.14 8.26
C GLU A 29 -12.29 -1.66 7.97
N ALA A 30 -11.11 -1.15 8.31
CA ALA A 30 -10.71 0.21 7.97
C ALA A 30 -10.69 0.45 6.45
N LEU A 31 -10.27 -0.54 5.66
CA LEU A 31 -10.30 -0.46 4.20
C LEU A 31 -11.73 -0.50 3.64
N ARG A 32 -12.63 -1.31 4.21
CA ARG A 32 -14.06 -1.35 3.83
C ARG A 32 -14.74 -0.01 4.11
N ASP A 33 -14.52 0.52 5.30
CA ASP A 33 -15.03 1.83 5.69
C ASP A 33 -14.48 2.94 4.77
N PHE A 34 -13.20 2.88 4.41
CA PHE A 34 -12.57 3.89 3.54
C PHE A 34 -13.15 3.92 2.12
N VAL A 35 -13.58 2.78 1.58
CA VAL A 35 -14.23 2.72 0.26
C VAL A 35 -15.75 2.82 0.33
N ASP A 36 -16.31 3.15 1.51
CA ASP A 36 -17.74 3.23 1.77
C ASP A 36 -18.51 1.98 1.29
N GLY A 37 -17.88 0.81 1.44
CA GLY A 37 -18.44 -0.47 1.02
C GLY A 37 -18.36 -0.76 -0.50
N ASP A 38 -17.89 0.18 -1.33
CA ASP A 38 -17.67 -0.05 -2.76
C ASP A 38 -16.42 -0.93 -3.00
N SER A 39 -16.65 -2.23 -2.89
CA SER A 39 -15.63 -3.25 -3.16
C SER A 39 -15.03 -3.16 -4.56
N GLN A 40 -15.70 -2.55 -5.55
CA GLN A 40 -15.18 -2.44 -6.92
C GLN A 40 -13.94 -1.54 -6.99
N ILE A 41 -13.78 -0.61 -6.05
CA ILE A 41 -12.60 0.26 -5.93
C ILE A 41 -11.40 -0.54 -5.38
N LEU A 42 -11.64 -1.42 -4.41
CA LEU A 42 -10.61 -2.30 -3.83
C LEU A 42 -10.20 -3.39 -4.82
N VAL A 43 -11.18 -4.17 -5.28
CA VAL A 43 -10.97 -5.32 -6.14
C VAL A 43 -12.13 -5.51 -7.11
N ARG A 44 -11.80 -5.92 -8.33
CA ARG A 44 -12.79 -6.24 -9.35
C ARG A 44 -12.48 -7.61 -9.95
N THR A 45 -13.48 -8.48 -9.99
CA THR A 45 -13.40 -9.75 -10.72
C THR A 45 -13.36 -9.43 -12.21
N CYS A 46 -12.15 -9.27 -12.74
CA CYS A 46 -11.96 -9.05 -14.16
C CYS A 46 -12.03 -10.41 -14.87
N VAL A 47 -13.15 -10.71 -15.54
CA VAL A 47 -13.29 -11.90 -16.39
C VAL A 47 -12.79 -11.62 -17.82
N LEU A 48 -12.52 -10.36 -18.17
CA LEU A 48 -12.14 -9.97 -19.53
C LEU A 48 -11.00 -8.94 -19.52
N TYR A 49 -9.97 -9.19 -20.32
CA TYR A 49 -8.73 -8.40 -20.53
C TYR A 49 -8.94 -7.00 -21.14
N LEU A 50 -10.12 -6.39 -20.98
CA LEU A 50 -10.44 -5.13 -21.64
C LEU A 50 -9.79 -3.95 -20.91
N CYS A 51 -8.91 -3.26 -21.63
CA CYS A 51 -8.08 -2.14 -21.19
C CYS A 51 -8.85 -0.87 -20.78
N SER A 52 -10.19 -0.88 -20.87
CA SER A 52 -11.04 0.31 -20.68
C SER A 52 -11.60 0.47 -19.27
N LEU A 53 -11.51 -0.55 -18.40
CA LEU A 53 -12.02 -0.45 -17.04
C LEU A 53 -11.09 0.36 -16.12
N PRO A 54 -11.65 1.17 -15.18
CA PRO A 54 -10.86 1.84 -14.16
C PRO A 54 -10.01 0.85 -13.37
N LYS A 55 -8.78 1.24 -13.06
CA LYS A 55 -7.85 0.42 -12.28
C LYS A 55 -8.22 0.46 -10.81
N THR A 56 -8.22 -0.70 -10.16
CA THR A 56 -8.50 -0.82 -8.72
C THR A 56 -7.25 -0.58 -7.88
N TYR A 57 -7.41 -0.48 -6.56
CA TYR A 57 -6.27 -0.42 -5.65
C TYR A 57 -5.38 -1.66 -5.74
N LEU A 58 -5.97 -2.85 -5.83
CA LEU A 58 -5.18 -4.08 -5.99
C LEU A 58 -4.29 -4.04 -7.23
N TRP A 59 -4.80 -3.50 -8.35
CA TRP A 59 -4.02 -3.36 -9.58
C TRP A 59 -2.84 -2.41 -9.35
N TRP A 60 -3.09 -1.22 -8.79
CA TRP A 60 -2.03 -0.23 -8.53
C TRP A 60 -0.97 -0.73 -7.55
N LEU A 61 -1.35 -1.47 -6.51
CA LEU A 61 -0.39 -2.04 -5.57
C LEU A 61 0.52 -3.08 -6.24
N LYS A 62 -0.04 -3.93 -7.11
CA LYS A 62 0.75 -4.90 -7.88
C LYS A 62 1.71 -4.22 -8.87
N GLU A 63 1.24 -3.20 -9.58
CA GLU A 63 2.08 -2.41 -10.49
C GLU A 63 3.19 -1.67 -9.74
N LEU A 64 2.87 -1.06 -8.59
CA LEU A 64 3.83 -0.40 -7.73
C LEU A 64 4.91 -1.38 -7.28
N ARG A 65 4.54 -2.58 -6.82
CA ARG A 65 5.50 -3.62 -6.44
C ARG A 65 6.48 -3.94 -7.58
N ILE A 66 5.97 -4.17 -8.79
CA ILE A 66 6.79 -4.47 -9.97
C ILE A 66 7.75 -3.31 -10.28
N ALA A 67 7.27 -2.06 -10.18
CA ALA A 67 8.10 -0.89 -10.41
C ALA A 67 9.21 -0.75 -9.35
N LEU A 68 8.90 -1.01 -8.08
CA LEU A 68 9.87 -0.93 -6.98
C LEU A 68 10.96 -2.00 -7.08
N GLU A 69 10.59 -3.24 -7.42
CA GLU A 69 11.54 -4.35 -7.59
C GLU A 69 12.59 -4.08 -8.68
N LYS A 70 12.21 -3.30 -9.70
CA LYS A 70 13.09 -2.88 -10.81
C LYS A 70 13.84 -1.58 -10.54
N SER A 71 13.48 -0.85 -9.48
CA SER A 71 14.02 0.48 -9.21
C SER A 71 15.40 0.42 -8.56
N LEU A 72 16.41 0.96 -9.27
CA LEU A 72 17.75 1.16 -8.71
C LEU A 72 17.75 2.16 -7.55
N PHE A 73 16.89 3.17 -7.61
CA PHE A 73 16.71 4.11 -6.49
C PHE A 73 16.27 3.33 -5.27
N PHE A 74 15.18 2.59 -5.37
CA PHE A 74 14.59 1.88 -4.24
C PHE A 74 15.58 0.92 -3.60
N ARG A 75 16.20 0.06 -4.40
CA ARG A 75 17.23 -0.91 -3.97
C ARG A 75 18.41 -0.29 -3.20
N LYS A 76 18.72 0.99 -3.46
CA LYS A 76 19.86 1.71 -2.86
C LYS A 76 19.48 2.66 -1.72
N HIS A 77 18.22 2.67 -1.29
CA HIS A 77 17.76 3.56 -0.24
C HIS A 77 17.08 2.77 0.88
N GLU A 78 17.33 3.15 2.13
CA GLU A 78 16.48 2.79 3.26
C GLU A 78 15.26 3.72 3.23
N VAL A 79 14.06 3.16 3.02
CA VAL A 79 12.82 3.92 2.79
C VAL A 79 11.94 3.90 4.04
N VAL A 80 12.39 4.58 5.08
CA VAL A 80 11.70 4.67 6.37
C VAL A 80 10.81 5.90 6.46
N GLY A 81 9.64 5.76 7.08
CA GLY A 81 8.73 6.87 7.38
C GLY A 81 7.95 7.42 6.19
N SER A 82 8.07 6.78 5.03
CA SER A 82 7.21 7.04 3.87
C SER A 82 5.82 6.41 4.05
N SER A 83 4.88 6.85 3.23
CA SER A 83 3.50 6.35 3.25
C SER A 83 3.00 6.04 1.83
N LEU A 84 1.96 5.22 1.75
CA LEU A 84 1.16 5.06 0.54
C LEU A 84 -0.11 5.92 0.67
N LEU A 85 -0.33 6.80 -0.30
CA LEU A 85 -1.52 7.62 -0.40
C LEU A 85 -2.53 6.95 -1.34
N PHE A 86 -3.67 6.58 -0.79
CA PHE A 86 -4.81 6.03 -1.51
C PHE A 86 -5.80 7.15 -1.81
N VAL A 87 -6.16 7.33 -3.08
CA VAL A 87 -7.20 8.30 -3.48
C VAL A 87 -8.16 7.61 -4.44
N HIS A 88 -9.46 7.80 -4.21
CA HIS A 88 -10.51 7.40 -5.12
C HIS A 88 -11.53 8.53 -5.24
N ASP A 89 -12.32 8.50 -6.30
CA ASP A 89 -13.42 9.43 -6.52
C ASP A 89 -14.73 8.69 -6.79
N SER A 90 -15.83 9.45 -6.81
CA SER A 90 -17.19 8.92 -7.06
C SER A 90 -17.38 8.33 -8.46
N THR A 91 -16.41 8.48 -9.38
CA THR A 91 -16.44 7.84 -10.70
C THR A 91 -15.84 6.42 -10.68
N GLY A 92 -15.34 5.98 -9.51
CA GLY A 92 -14.69 4.68 -9.34
C GLY A 92 -13.23 4.68 -9.78
N LYS A 93 -12.63 5.86 -10.00
CA LYS A 93 -11.22 5.97 -10.38
C LYS A 93 -10.35 5.94 -9.12
N ALA A 94 -9.51 4.92 -9.01
CA ALA A 94 -8.56 4.77 -7.90
C ALA A 94 -7.11 4.99 -8.33
N ARG A 95 -6.27 5.49 -7.42
CA ARG A 95 -4.81 5.60 -7.59
C ARG A 95 -4.07 5.47 -6.26
N VAL A 96 -2.82 5.00 -6.34
CA VAL A 96 -1.90 4.85 -5.20
C VAL A 96 -0.58 5.55 -5.53
N TRP A 97 -0.04 6.33 -4.59
CA TRP A 97 1.27 6.96 -4.71
C TRP A 97 2.10 6.76 -3.45
N MET A 98 3.43 6.77 -3.60
CA MET A 98 4.35 6.92 -2.48
C MET A 98 4.52 8.39 -2.12
N ILE A 99 4.50 8.70 -0.84
CA ILE A 99 4.71 10.06 -0.30
C ILE A 99 5.68 10.02 0.89
N ASP A 100 6.09 11.20 1.37
CA ASP A 100 6.88 11.40 2.59
C ASP A 100 8.28 10.75 2.59
N PHE A 101 9.12 11.11 1.63
CA PHE A 101 10.51 10.63 1.53
C PHE A 101 11.51 11.37 2.43
N GLY A 102 11.05 12.22 3.36
CA GLY A 102 11.92 13.08 4.17
C GLY A 102 12.92 12.34 5.08
N LYS A 103 12.70 11.05 5.33
CA LYS A 103 13.61 10.17 6.07
C LYS A 103 14.21 9.05 5.21
N THR A 104 13.97 9.08 3.90
CA THR A 104 14.57 8.12 2.98
C THR A 104 16.05 8.44 2.82
N ALA A 105 16.91 7.47 3.10
CA ALA A 105 18.36 7.68 3.15
C ALA A 105 19.09 6.74 2.20
N THR A 106 20.05 7.26 1.43
CA THR A 106 20.89 6.43 0.56
C THR A 106 21.79 5.50 1.39
N LEU A 107 22.02 4.29 0.87
CA LEU A 107 22.92 3.31 1.45
C LEU A 107 24.38 3.58 1.02
N PRO A 108 25.37 3.29 1.88
CA PRO A 108 26.76 3.30 1.45
C PRO A 108 27.01 2.18 0.43
N PRO A 109 27.58 2.47 -0.75
CA PRO A 109 27.93 1.44 -1.73
C PRO A 109 28.89 0.40 -1.13
N PRO A 110 28.85 -0.88 -1.55
CA PRO A 110 28.00 -1.45 -2.61
C PRO A 110 26.66 -2.00 -2.08
N ARG A 111 26.20 -1.59 -0.88
CA ARG A 111 25.03 -2.21 -0.23
C ARG A 111 23.73 -1.97 -0.99
N THR A 112 22.85 -2.95 -0.87
CA THR A 112 21.49 -2.97 -1.40
C THR A 112 20.55 -3.63 -0.40
N LEU A 113 19.28 -3.25 -0.42
CA LEU A 113 18.22 -3.90 0.37
C LEU A 113 17.30 -4.70 -0.56
N ASP A 114 16.74 -5.77 -0.04
CA ASP A 114 15.66 -6.50 -0.70
C ASP A 114 14.27 -6.04 -0.22
N HIS A 115 14.23 -5.24 0.86
CA HIS A 115 13.03 -4.66 1.48
C HIS A 115 12.02 -5.70 1.99
N ARG A 116 12.44 -6.96 2.13
CA ARG A 116 11.63 -8.09 2.58
C ARG A 116 12.24 -8.80 3.77
N THR A 117 13.57 -8.87 3.82
CA THR A 117 14.32 -9.46 4.91
C THR A 117 13.99 -8.74 6.22
N PRO A 118 13.73 -9.48 7.32
CA PRO A 118 13.44 -8.84 8.60
C PRO A 118 14.54 -7.88 9.03
N TRP A 119 14.13 -6.73 9.57
CA TRP A 119 15.05 -5.78 10.16
C TRP A 119 15.78 -6.42 11.35
N VAL A 120 17.10 -6.28 11.35
CA VAL A 120 17.95 -6.49 12.51
C VAL A 120 18.92 -5.33 12.63
N GLU A 121 19.35 -5.03 13.84
CA GLU A 121 20.28 -3.93 14.06
C GLU A 121 21.53 -4.07 13.17
N GLY A 122 21.80 -3.03 12.37
CA GLY A 122 22.93 -2.98 11.44
C GLY A 122 22.65 -3.41 9.99
N ASN A 123 21.58 -4.16 9.71
CA ASN A 123 21.26 -4.56 8.31
C ASN A 123 20.58 -3.45 7.51
N ARG A 124 19.92 -2.49 8.19
CA ARG A 124 19.16 -1.35 7.60
C ARG A 124 17.97 -1.75 6.74
N GLU A 125 17.49 -3.00 6.84
CA GLU A 125 16.26 -3.42 6.15
C GLU A 125 15.05 -2.65 6.67
N ASP A 126 14.18 -2.20 5.78
CA ASP A 126 13.02 -1.40 6.15
C ASP A 126 11.70 -2.18 6.13
N GLY A 127 11.70 -3.38 5.54
CA GLY A 127 10.53 -4.24 5.40
C GLY A 127 9.44 -3.64 4.50
N TYR A 128 9.79 -2.69 3.61
CA TYR A 128 8.81 -1.98 2.80
C TYR A 128 8.03 -2.92 1.86
N LEU A 129 8.73 -3.79 1.12
CA LEU A 129 8.09 -4.76 0.24
C LEU A 129 7.38 -5.86 1.03
N TRP A 130 7.89 -6.24 2.20
CA TRP A 130 7.15 -7.14 3.10
C TRP A 130 5.80 -6.53 3.51
N GLY A 131 5.76 -5.24 3.87
CA GLY A 131 4.52 -4.53 4.18
C GLY A 131 3.59 -4.42 2.97
N LEU A 132 4.12 -4.11 1.79
CA LEU A 132 3.37 -4.02 0.54
C LEU A 132 2.78 -5.37 0.13
N ASP A 133 3.53 -6.47 0.26
CA ASP A 133 3.05 -7.82 -0.01
C ASP A 133 1.88 -8.18 0.91
N ASN A 134 2.01 -7.92 2.22
CA ASN A 134 0.91 -8.12 3.16
C ASN A 134 -0.33 -7.28 2.81
N LEU A 135 -0.15 -6.02 2.40
CA LEU A 135 -1.26 -5.15 2.01
C LEU A 135 -1.95 -5.64 0.74
N ILE A 136 -1.18 -6.09 -0.26
CA ILE A 136 -1.70 -6.75 -1.46
C ILE A 136 -2.54 -7.96 -1.08
N ASP A 137 -2.03 -8.82 -0.18
CA ASP A 137 -2.73 -10.01 0.27
C ASP A 137 -4.02 -9.67 1.02
N ILE A 138 -4.01 -8.64 1.86
CA ILE A 138 -5.19 -8.14 2.57
C ILE A 138 -6.25 -7.69 1.58
N VAL A 139 -5.88 -6.79 0.66
CA VAL A 139 -6.80 -6.26 -0.34
C VAL A 139 -7.32 -7.38 -1.24
N ALA A 140 -6.48 -8.33 -1.65
CA ALA A 140 -6.87 -9.47 -2.47
C ALA A 140 -7.86 -10.41 -1.73
N ALA A 141 -7.69 -10.62 -0.43
CA ALA A 141 -8.61 -11.42 0.38
C ALA A 141 -10.00 -10.78 0.56
N MET A 142 -10.14 -9.49 0.23
CA MET A 142 -11.43 -8.79 0.23
C MET A 142 -12.23 -9.00 -1.06
N LEU A 143 -11.75 -9.87 -1.96
CA LEU A 143 -12.51 -10.35 -3.10
C LEU A 143 -13.83 -11.00 -2.63
N PRO A 144 -14.97 -10.70 -3.28
CA PRO A 144 -16.19 -11.46 -3.07
C PRO A 144 -15.91 -12.94 -3.34
N THR A 145 -16.16 -13.80 -2.35
CA THR A 145 -16.26 -15.24 -2.60
C THR A 145 -17.51 -15.46 -3.46
N ALA A 146 -17.33 -16.18 -4.57
CA ALA A 146 -18.38 -16.50 -5.52
C ALA A 146 -19.49 -17.36 -4.88
#